data_AF-A0A2G8JBS2-F1
#
_entry.id   AF-A0A2G8JBS2-F1
#
_cell.length_a   1.000
_cell.length_b   1.000
_cell.length_c   1.000
_cell.angle_alpha   90.00
_cell.angle_beta   90.00
_cell.angle_gamma   90.00
#
_symmetry.space_group_name_H-M   'P 1'
#
loop_
_entity.id
_entity.type
_entity.pdbx_description
1 polymer ?
#
loop_
_entity_poly.entity_id
_entity_poly.type
_entity_poly.pdbx_seq_one_letter_code
_entity_poly.pdbx_strand_id
1 'polypeptide(L)'
;MEKSKQFFLTLSLGICVLVTYYLLEQGQLIPFADVFGKKQRNIYHPSVDEATASESSHLRRKKVIFLVSSKRSGSSFVGEYFNRHSDIFYVFEPLQMLTFYVLEGKLNNSAFDDVAMDIIQGLVDCQFNHGYNSAKEWLRRASSVCAFNQEIGKSNLCPFKHSRVSQTEVEAMLTDTCETTTDIAFKLIRIRDIEFIKPLVLNQTIDAKVLYLVRDPRGTMNSRDRGGKNFDLIRRMKNASFEVEDLCDTMEKNLKHYWMDTPTWLKGRIKMIRYEDVSLNPIDLGKEIFQFIGRRFRSGSHKMVIFEHSKSDD
;
A
#
# COMPACT_ATOMS: atom_id res chain seq x y z
N MET A 1 16.28 17.83 -54.92
CA MET A 1 16.70 17.76 -53.50
C MET A 1 15.72 16.97 -52.62
N GLU A 2 14.92 16.07 -53.21
CA GLU A 2 13.83 15.36 -52.52
C GLU A 2 13.99 13.82 -52.59
N LYS A 3 14.77 13.30 -53.55
CA LYS A 3 15.07 11.86 -53.67
C LYS A 3 16.14 11.33 -52.71
N SER A 4 16.92 12.21 -52.04
CA SER A 4 17.94 11.79 -51.06
C SER A 4 17.34 11.56 -49.66
N LYS A 5 16.25 12.26 -49.30
CA LYS A 5 15.59 12.09 -47.99
C LYS A 5 14.77 10.80 -47.89
N GLN A 6 14.19 10.33 -48.99
CA GLN A 6 13.46 9.05 -49.03
C GLN A 6 14.38 7.83 -48.90
N PHE A 7 15.61 7.90 -49.45
CA PHE A 7 16.58 6.81 -49.35
C PHE A 7 17.12 6.63 -47.93
N PHE A 8 17.32 7.72 -47.18
CA PHE A 8 17.71 7.67 -45.77
C PHE A 8 16.58 7.20 -44.84
N LEU A 9 15.32 7.52 -45.16
CA LEU A 9 14.18 7.04 -44.36
C LEU A 9 13.98 5.52 -44.50
N THR A 10 14.12 4.98 -45.72
CA THR A 10 13.98 3.52 -45.96
C THR A 10 15.14 2.71 -45.39
N LEU A 11 16.35 3.26 -45.34
CA LEU A 11 17.52 2.60 -44.74
C LEU A 11 17.42 2.56 -43.20
N SER A 12 16.88 3.61 -42.57
CA SER A 12 16.71 3.69 -41.11
C SER A 12 15.63 2.73 -40.56
N LEU A 13 14.55 2.53 -41.32
CA LEU A 13 13.48 1.58 -41.00
C LEU A 13 13.95 0.12 -41.18
N GLY A 14 14.75 -0.16 -42.22
CA GLY A 14 15.33 -1.49 -42.44
C GLY A 14 16.32 -1.91 -41.33
N ILE A 15 17.15 -0.98 -40.84
CA ILE A 15 18.09 -1.25 -39.75
C ILE A 15 17.36 -1.42 -38.42
N CYS A 16 16.32 -0.63 -38.12
CA CYS A 16 15.52 -0.82 -36.90
C CYS A 16 14.82 -2.19 -36.88
N VAL A 17 14.21 -2.60 -37.99
CA VAL A 17 13.50 -3.90 -38.08
C VAL A 17 14.49 -5.06 -37.93
N LEU A 18 15.66 -4.99 -38.57
CA LEU A 18 16.70 -6.01 -38.44
C LEU A 18 17.31 -6.06 -37.02
N VAL A 19 17.47 -4.91 -36.34
CA VAL A 19 17.94 -4.87 -34.95
C VAL A 19 16.88 -5.43 -34.00
N THR A 20 15.58 -5.13 -34.18
CA THR A 20 14.52 -5.77 -33.36
C THR A 20 14.40 -7.27 -33.62
N TYR A 21 14.57 -7.72 -34.87
CA TYR A 21 14.52 -9.15 -35.21
C TYR A 21 15.73 -9.91 -34.66
N TYR A 22 16.92 -9.31 -34.73
CA TYR A 22 18.14 -9.83 -34.12
C TYR A 22 18.08 -9.86 -32.58
N LEU A 23 17.46 -8.84 -31.96
CA LEU A 23 17.26 -8.81 -30.49
C LEU A 23 16.18 -9.79 -30.02
N LEU A 24 15.18 -10.10 -30.86
CA LEU A 24 14.17 -11.13 -30.59
C LEU A 24 14.72 -12.56 -30.71
N GLU A 25 15.65 -12.81 -31.65
CA GLU A 25 16.30 -14.13 -31.79
C GLU A 25 17.38 -14.41 -30.74
N GLN A 26 17.94 -13.39 -30.08
CA GLN A 26 18.98 -13.57 -29.04
C GLN A 26 18.43 -13.75 -27.61
N GLY A 27 17.10 -13.81 -27.40
CA GLY A 27 16.52 -14.12 -26.09
C GLY A 27 16.89 -13.15 -24.95
N GLN A 28 17.38 -11.95 -25.27
CA GLN A 28 17.68 -10.92 -24.28
C GLN A 28 16.41 -10.14 -23.94
N LEU A 29 15.64 -10.70 -23.01
CA LEU A 29 14.90 -9.88 -22.05
C LEU A 29 15.89 -8.88 -21.45
N ILE A 30 15.72 -7.59 -21.71
CA ILE A 30 16.42 -6.56 -20.93
C ILE A 30 16.01 -6.81 -19.47
N PRO A 31 16.93 -7.17 -18.57
CA PRO A 31 16.57 -7.44 -17.19
C PRO A 31 16.39 -6.08 -16.50
N PHE A 32 15.19 -5.51 -16.62
CA PHE A 32 14.82 -4.27 -15.95
C PHE A 32 14.93 -4.43 -14.41
N ALA A 33 14.85 -5.66 -13.90
CA ALA A 33 15.00 -6.00 -12.49
C ALA A 33 16.48 -6.03 -12.01
N ASP A 34 17.43 -6.47 -12.83
CA ASP A 34 18.80 -6.74 -12.33
C ASP A 34 19.69 -5.49 -12.27
N VAL A 35 19.47 -4.52 -13.16
CA VAL A 35 20.29 -3.29 -13.21
C VAL A 35 19.85 -2.27 -12.17
N PHE A 36 18.56 -2.24 -11.80
CA PHE A 36 18.02 -1.25 -10.86
C PHE A 36 17.91 -1.76 -9.41
N GLY A 37 17.57 -3.04 -9.19
CA GLY A 37 17.43 -3.61 -7.84
C GLY A 37 18.74 -3.66 -7.03
N LYS A 38 19.90 -3.76 -7.69
CA LYS A 38 21.21 -3.71 -7.00
C LYS A 38 21.65 -2.29 -6.63
N LYS A 39 21.32 -1.29 -7.45
CA LYS A 39 21.82 0.08 -7.26
C LYS A 39 21.07 0.81 -6.14
N GLN A 40 19.79 0.52 -5.92
CA GLN A 40 19.01 1.09 -4.80
C GLN A 40 19.15 0.32 -3.48
N ARG A 41 19.45 -1.00 -3.50
CA ARG A 41 19.80 -1.76 -2.28
C ARG A 41 20.91 -1.08 -1.47
N ASN A 42 21.96 -0.59 -2.14
CA ASN A 42 23.07 0.10 -1.46
C ASN A 42 22.77 1.56 -1.07
N ILE A 43 21.69 2.16 -1.59
CA ILE A 43 21.32 3.55 -1.28
C ILE A 43 20.33 3.60 -0.11
N TYR A 44 19.43 2.61 0.03
CA TYR A 44 18.37 2.58 1.04
C TYR A 44 18.53 1.50 2.12
N HIS A 45 19.37 0.49 1.88
CA HIS A 45 19.70 -0.56 2.86
C HIS A 45 21.22 -0.65 3.06
N PRO A 46 21.86 0.34 3.72
CA PRO A 46 23.11 0.03 4.40
C PRO A 46 22.81 -1.11 5.40
N SER A 47 23.71 -2.08 5.53
CA SER A 47 23.63 -3.10 6.58
C SER A 47 23.46 -2.39 7.92
N VAL A 48 22.25 -2.41 8.48
CA VAL A 48 21.96 -1.80 9.76
C VAL A 48 22.48 -2.75 10.82
N ASP A 49 23.70 -2.51 11.27
CA ASP A 49 24.25 -3.16 12.45
C ASP A 49 23.42 -2.72 13.68
N GLU A 50 23.04 -3.70 14.49
CA GLU A 50 22.11 -3.58 15.63
C GLU A 50 22.68 -2.78 16.82
N ALA A 51 23.70 -1.96 16.60
CA ALA A 51 24.55 -1.38 17.64
C ALA A 51 24.95 0.07 17.36
N THR A 52 24.01 0.98 17.11
CA THR A 52 24.17 2.41 17.40
C THR A 52 22.81 3.11 17.43
N ALA A 53 22.04 2.87 18.50
CA ALA A 53 20.88 3.67 18.83
C ALA A 53 21.27 4.68 19.91
N SER A 54 21.77 5.85 19.51
CA SER A 54 21.92 6.99 20.42
C SER A 54 21.68 8.31 19.70
N GLU A 55 20.66 8.99 20.22
CA GLU A 55 20.40 10.43 20.17
C GLU A 55 20.42 11.12 18.80
N SER A 56 19.24 11.26 18.21
CA SER A 56 18.91 12.44 17.41
C SER A 56 17.67 13.15 17.97
N SER A 57 17.73 14.46 17.84
CA SER A 57 17.06 15.52 18.60
C SER A 57 15.52 15.56 18.47
N HIS A 58 14.92 16.36 19.36
CA HIS A 58 13.48 16.61 19.63
C HIS A 58 12.56 17.03 18.45
N LEU A 59 12.81 16.60 17.22
CA LEU A 59 11.81 16.64 16.16
C LEU A 59 10.86 15.45 16.35
N ARG A 60 9.57 15.72 16.56
CA ARG A 60 8.55 14.67 16.67
C ARG A 60 8.50 13.89 15.36
N ARG A 61 9.04 12.67 15.38
CA ARG A 61 9.02 11.74 14.24
C ARG A 61 7.59 11.55 13.74
N LYS A 62 7.42 11.57 12.41
CA LYS A 62 6.13 11.31 11.76
C LYS A 62 5.68 9.90 12.15
N LYS A 63 4.44 9.77 12.61
CA LYS A 63 3.90 8.47 13.00
C LYS A 63 3.36 7.77 11.77
N VAL A 64 3.73 6.51 11.59
CA VAL A 64 3.26 5.71 10.46
C VAL A 64 2.52 4.49 10.99
N ILE A 65 1.27 4.35 10.59
CA ILE A 65 0.37 3.29 11.04
C ILE A 65 0.14 2.32 9.89
N PHE A 66 0.57 1.07 10.06
CA PHE A 66 0.33 -0.01 9.11
C PHE A 66 -0.87 -0.84 9.57
N LEU A 67 -2.04 -0.62 8.98
CA LEU A 67 -3.22 -1.49 9.15
C LEU A 67 -3.09 -2.69 8.21
N VAL A 68 -2.54 -3.77 8.75
CA VAL A 68 -2.30 -5.04 8.06
C VAL A 68 -3.51 -5.96 8.26
N SER A 69 -4.04 -6.52 7.18
CA SER A 69 -5.27 -7.31 7.22
C SER A 69 -5.40 -8.18 5.98
N SER A 70 -6.30 -9.15 5.97
CA SER A 70 -6.71 -9.83 4.74
C SER A 70 -7.92 -9.15 4.07
N LYS A 71 -8.11 -9.35 2.76
CA LYS A 71 -9.30 -8.87 2.02
C LYS A 71 -10.57 -9.39 2.70
N ARG A 72 -11.56 -8.52 2.94
CA ARG A 72 -12.87 -8.80 3.58
C ARG A 72 -12.84 -9.07 5.09
N SER A 73 -11.76 -8.70 5.78
CA SER A 73 -11.66 -8.78 7.24
C SER A 73 -12.07 -7.49 7.98
N GLY A 74 -12.72 -6.54 7.29
CA GLY A 74 -13.23 -5.30 7.91
C GLY A 74 -12.24 -4.13 7.96
N SER A 75 -11.12 -4.20 7.24
CA SER A 75 -10.10 -3.14 7.26
C SER A 75 -10.53 -1.80 6.65
N SER A 76 -11.57 -1.76 5.81
CA SER A 76 -12.18 -0.48 5.40
C SER A 76 -12.87 0.19 6.59
N PHE A 77 -13.68 -0.57 7.33
CA PHE A 77 -14.40 -0.08 8.52
C PHE A 77 -13.44 0.41 9.61
N VAL A 78 -12.40 -0.37 9.93
CA VAL A 78 -11.36 0.06 10.88
C VAL A 78 -10.55 1.23 10.31
N GLY A 79 -10.32 1.27 9.00
CA GLY A 79 -9.61 2.36 8.33
C GLY A 79 -10.30 3.72 8.46
N GLU A 80 -11.62 3.75 8.62
CA GLU A 80 -12.38 5.00 8.78
C GLU A 80 -12.03 5.78 10.04
N TYR A 81 -11.54 5.11 11.09
CA TYR A 81 -10.99 5.78 12.26
C TYR A 81 -9.86 6.75 11.88
N PHE A 82 -9.02 6.35 10.91
CA PHE A 82 -7.92 7.16 10.41
C PHE A 82 -8.36 8.13 9.33
N ASN A 83 -9.18 7.66 8.38
CA ASN A 83 -9.69 8.46 7.26
C ASN A 83 -10.39 9.75 7.71
N ARG A 84 -11.05 9.70 8.89
CA ARG A 84 -11.82 10.82 9.45
C ARG A 84 -11.03 11.69 10.43
N HIS A 85 -9.75 11.39 10.64
CA HIS A 85 -8.91 12.12 11.57
C HIS A 85 -8.06 13.15 10.82
N SER A 86 -8.33 14.45 11.01
CA SER A 86 -7.70 15.54 10.25
C SER A 86 -6.17 15.59 10.30
N ASP A 87 -5.56 14.98 11.32
CA ASP A 87 -4.09 14.99 11.49
C ASP A 87 -3.42 13.73 10.90
N ILE A 88 -4.20 12.82 10.31
CA ILE A 88 -3.74 11.55 9.73
C ILE A 88 -4.03 11.55 8.23
N PHE A 89 -2.97 11.43 7.42
CA PHE A 89 -3.11 11.15 6.00
C PHE A 89 -3.38 9.66 5.76
N TYR A 90 -4.61 9.32 5.37
CA TYR A 90 -5.01 7.94 5.15
C TYR A 90 -4.82 7.50 3.69
N VAL A 91 -4.05 6.43 3.52
CA VAL A 91 -3.67 5.86 2.22
C VAL A 91 -4.37 4.52 2.03
N PHE A 92 -5.43 4.54 1.23
CA PHE A 92 -6.26 3.37 0.95
C PHE A 92 -5.60 2.46 -0.10
N GLU A 93 -5.17 1.27 0.34
CA GLU A 93 -4.73 0.16 -0.53
C GLU A 93 -3.70 0.54 -1.62
N PRO A 94 -2.53 1.10 -1.26
CA PRO A 94 -1.56 1.61 -2.23
C PRO A 94 -1.03 0.54 -3.20
N LEU A 95 -1.02 -0.74 -2.79
CA LEU A 95 -0.54 -1.86 -3.61
C LEU A 95 -1.60 -2.45 -4.56
N GLN A 96 -2.79 -1.85 -4.66
CA GLN A 96 -3.87 -2.37 -5.50
C GLN A 96 -3.49 -2.46 -6.97
N MET A 97 -2.95 -1.38 -7.53
CA MET A 97 -2.57 -1.35 -8.95
C MET A 97 -1.41 -2.27 -9.27
N LEU A 98 -0.49 -2.44 -8.31
CA LEU A 98 0.62 -3.39 -8.45
C LEU A 98 0.12 -4.82 -8.67
N THR A 99 -0.99 -5.20 -8.04
CA THR A 99 -1.61 -6.51 -8.26
C THR A 99 -2.05 -6.68 -9.71
N PHE A 100 -2.71 -5.66 -10.27
CA PHE A 100 -3.19 -5.70 -11.64
C PHE A 100 -2.06 -5.68 -12.66
N TYR A 101 -0.96 -4.95 -12.40
CA TYR A 101 0.22 -5.00 -13.26
C TYR A 101 0.79 -6.40 -13.38
N VAL A 102 0.82 -7.16 -12.28
CA VAL A 102 1.24 -8.57 -12.34
C VAL A 102 0.25 -9.42 -13.14
N LEU A 103 -1.04 -9.26 -12.90
CA LEU A 103 -2.09 -10.02 -13.60
C LEU A 103 -2.15 -9.71 -15.11
N GLU A 104 -1.79 -8.49 -15.50
CA GLU A 104 -1.72 -8.03 -16.90
C GLU A 104 -0.37 -8.37 -17.57
N GLY A 105 0.56 -9.01 -16.87
CA GLY A 105 1.89 -9.35 -17.39
C GLY A 105 2.84 -8.15 -17.54
N LYS A 106 2.49 -6.99 -16.99
CA LYS A 106 3.32 -5.76 -16.99
C LYS A 106 4.42 -5.79 -15.94
N LEU A 107 4.27 -6.63 -14.91
CA LEU A 107 5.26 -6.84 -13.86
C LEU A 107 5.38 -8.33 -13.55
N ASN A 108 6.61 -8.83 -13.39
CA ASN A 108 6.81 -10.18 -12.90
C ASN A 108 6.42 -10.27 -11.42
N ASN A 109 5.64 -11.28 -11.03
CA ASN A 109 5.26 -11.50 -9.63
C ASN A 109 6.46 -11.61 -8.69
N SER A 110 7.61 -12.12 -9.17
CA SER A 110 8.84 -12.20 -8.37
C SER A 110 9.39 -10.83 -7.94
N ALA A 111 9.06 -9.77 -8.68
CA ALA A 111 9.46 -8.39 -8.37
C ALA A 111 8.40 -7.62 -7.56
N PHE A 112 7.28 -8.27 -7.20
CA PHE A 112 6.17 -7.59 -6.53
C PHE A 112 6.60 -7.00 -5.17
N ASP A 113 7.29 -7.77 -4.34
CA ASP A 113 7.63 -7.33 -2.98
C ASP A 113 8.66 -6.19 -3.00
N ASP A 114 9.66 -6.24 -3.89
CA ASP A 114 10.64 -5.16 -4.06
C ASP A 114 9.96 -3.85 -4.49
N VAL A 115 9.12 -3.91 -5.52
CA VAL A 115 8.38 -2.72 -6.00
C VAL A 115 7.36 -2.24 -4.98
N ALA A 116 6.72 -3.15 -4.24
CA ALA A 116 5.79 -2.79 -3.17
C ALA A 116 6.50 -2.04 -2.04
N MET A 117 7.72 -2.47 -1.68
CA MET A 117 8.54 -1.79 -0.68
C MET A 117 8.91 -0.37 -1.14
N ASP A 118 9.38 -0.22 -2.38
CA ASP A 118 9.72 1.08 -2.96
C ASP A 118 8.51 2.04 -2.94
N ILE A 119 7.32 1.54 -3.32
CA ILE A 119 6.08 2.32 -3.28
C ILE A 119 5.77 2.78 -1.86
N ILE A 120 5.82 1.87 -0.87
CA ILE A 120 5.46 2.23 0.51
C ILE A 120 6.50 3.17 1.11
N GLN A 121 7.79 2.97 0.85
CA GLN A 121 8.85 3.85 1.30
C GLN A 121 8.69 5.26 0.71
N GLY A 122 8.44 5.37 -0.61
CA GLY A 122 8.14 6.66 -1.24
C GLY A 122 6.93 7.37 -0.61
N LEU A 123 5.87 6.63 -0.28
CA LEU A 123 4.70 7.19 0.41
C LEU A 123 5.00 7.62 1.86
N VAL A 124 5.86 6.90 2.57
CA VAL A 124 6.34 7.28 3.91
C VAL A 124 7.14 8.57 3.85
N ASP A 125 7.95 8.74 2.81
CA ASP A 125 8.79 9.92 2.59
C ASP A 125 8.05 11.08 1.90
N CYS A 126 6.74 10.96 1.68
CA CYS A 126 5.92 11.93 0.94
C CYS A 126 6.40 12.21 -0.50
N GLN A 127 7.06 11.23 -1.12
CA GLN A 127 7.57 11.30 -2.50
C GLN A 127 6.57 10.69 -3.48
N PHE A 128 5.74 11.54 -4.09
CA PHE A 128 4.73 11.11 -5.07
C PHE A 128 5.21 11.18 -6.52
N ASN A 129 6.40 11.74 -6.76
CA ASN A 129 7.02 11.95 -8.08
C ASN A 129 8.05 10.88 -8.48
N HIS A 130 8.50 10.04 -7.54
CA HIS A 130 9.58 9.07 -7.76
C HIS A 130 9.07 7.62 -7.77
N GLY A 131 9.13 6.99 -8.94
CA GLY A 131 9.29 5.55 -9.03
C GLY A 131 8.03 4.71 -8.83
N TYR A 132 7.01 4.98 -9.65
CA TYR A 132 6.27 4.04 -10.50
C TYR A 132 5.08 4.85 -11.03
N ASN A 133 4.50 4.45 -12.16
CA ASN A 133 3.16 4.91 -12.54
C ASN A 133 2.08 4.52 -11.50
N SER A 134 2.42 4.19 -10.25
CA SER A 134 1.54 3.81 -9.16
C SER A 134 0.81 5.00 -8.57
N ALA A 135 1.44 6.17 -8.35
CA ALA A 135 0.69 7.40 -8.05
C ALA A 135 -0.23 7.71 -9.25
N LYS A 136 0.31 7.71 -10.47
CA LYS A 136 -0.45 7.91 -11.72
C LYS A 136 -1.69 7.02 -11.85
N GLU A 137 -1.59 5.73 -11.58
CA GLU A 137 -2.70 4.76 -11.71
C GLU A 137 -3.57 4.62 -10.46
N TRP A 138 -3.04 4.83 -9.26
CA TRP A 138 -3.81 4.99 -8.02
C TRP A 138 -4.72 6.23 -8.13
N LEU A 139 -4.20 7.31 -8.74
CA LEU A 139 -4.93 8.54 -9.07
C LEU A 139 -5.88 8.40 -10.27
N ARG A 140 -5.60 7.50 -11.23
CA ARG A 140 -6.47 7.28 -12.41
C ARG A 140 -7.83 6.70 -12.04
N ARG A 141 -7.94 6.06 -10.87
CA ARG A 141 -9.23 5.80 -10.22
C ARG A 141 -9.56 6.94 -9.25
N ALA A 142 -9.99 8.06 -9.82
CA ALA A 142 -10.84 9.08 -9.23
C ALA A 142 -11.58 8.63 -7.96
N SER A 143 -12.33 7.52 -8.08
CA SER A 143 -13.16 6.99 -7.01
C SER A 143 -12.40 6.50 -5.80
N SER A 144 -11.20 5.92 -5.92
CA SER A 144 -10.53 5.32 -4.74
C SER A 144 -9.81 6.35 -3.89
N VAL A 145 -9.17 7.33 -4.52
CA VAL A 145 -8.51 8.43 -3.79
C VAL A 145 -9.56 9.39 -3.22
N CYS A 146 -10.61 9.70 -3.99
CA CYS A 146 -11.65 10.63 -3.52
C CYS A 146 -12.70 9.99 -2.59
N ALA A 147 -13.06 8.72 -2.79
CA ALA A 147 -14.05 8.07 -1.92
C ALA A 147 -13.45 7.56 -0.61
N PHE A 148 -12.13 7.31 -0.57
CA PHE A 148 -11.47 6.73 0.61
C PHE A 148 -10.39 7.62 1.22
N ASN A 149 -10.28 8.88 0.83
CA ASN A 149 -9.52 9.90 1.56
C ASN A 149 -10.38 11.15 1.77
N GLN A 150 -10.75 11.43 3.02
CA GLN A 150 -11.67 12.53 3.32
C GLN A 150 -11.07 13.90 3.03
N GLU A 151 -9.77 14.11 3.29
CA GLU A 151 -9.12 15.40 3.07
C GLU A 151 -8.96 15.68 1.57
N ILE A 152 -8.55 14.69 0.78
CA ILE A 152 -8.50 14.81 -0.68
C ILE A 152 -9.92 14.92 -1.27
N GLY A 153 -10.90 14.20 -0.70
CA GLY A 153 -12.30 14.25 -1.09
C GLY A 153 -12.92 15.66 -1.03
N LYS A 154 -12.40 16.54 -0.15
CA LYS A 154 -12.80 17.95 -0.06
C LYS A 154 -12.09 18.86 -1.07
N SER A 155 -11.01 18.39 -1.68
CA SER A 155 -10.20 19.17 -2.61
C SER A 155 -10.83 19.23 -4.01
N ASN A 156 -10.32 20.14 -4.83
CA ASN A 156 -10.71 20.28 -6.22
C ASN A 156 -10.24 19.10 -7.12
N LEU A 157 -9.61 18.06 -6.55
CA LEU A 157 -9.26 16.82 -7.24
C LEU A 157 -10.47 15.93 -7.51
N CYS A 158 -11.48 16.01 -6.65
CA CYS A 158 -12.60 15.07 -6.60
C CYS A 158 -13.93 15.50 -7.28
N PRO A 159 -14.09 16.71 -7.84
CA PRO A 159 -15.20 17.00 -8.75
C PRO A 159 -15.12 16.16 -10.03
N PHE A 160 -16.28 15.74 -10.52
CA PHE A 160 -16.57 14.80 -11.63
C PHE A 160 -15.91 15.04 -13.01
N LYS A 161 -14.93 15.92 -13.15
CA LYS A 161 -14.18 16.16 -14.40
C LYS A 161 -12.67 16.19 -14.13
N HIS A 162 -12.10 15.02 -13.84
CA HIS A 162 -10.64 14.77 -13.77
C HIS A 162 -9.87 15.17 -15.04
N SER A 163 -10.57 15.49 -16.13
CA SER A 163 -9.97 16.01 -17.36
C SER A 163 -9.39 17.43 -17.24
N ARG A 164 -9.46 18.07 -16.06
CA ARG A 164 -8.99 19.45 -15.85
C ARG A 164 -7.79 19.61 -14.92
N VAL A 165 -7.35 18.57 -14.22
CA VAL A 165 -6.20 18.65 -13.29
C VAL A 165 -5.05 17.83 -13.86
N SER A 166 -3.90 18.47 -14.04
CA SER A 166 -2.67 17.82 -14.50
C SER A 166 -2.12 16.88 -13.43
N GLN A 167 -1.39 15.85 -13.84
CA GLN A 167 -0.79 14.90 -12.90
C GLN A 167 0.15 15.58 -11.89
N THR A 168 0.91 16.58 -12.34
CA THR A 168 1.79 17.38 -11.50
C THR A 168 1.04 18.14 -10.40
N GLU A 169 -0.17 18.63 -10.68
CA GLU A 169 -0.99 19.28 -9.66
C GLU A 169 -1.48 18.26 -8.62
N VAL A 170 -1.82 17.05 -9.05
CA VAL A 170 -2.22 15.98 -8.12
C VAL A 170 -1.06 15.56 -7.23
N GLU A 171 0.12 15.34 -7.81
CA GLU A 171 1.33 14.98 -7.06
C GLU A 171 1.68 16.07 -6.04
N ALA A 172 1.62 17.35 -6.42
CA ALA A 172 1.85 18.46 -5.51
C ALA A 172 0.85 18.51 -4.35
N MET A 173 -0.44 18.29 -4.61
CA MET A 173 -1.46 18.24 -3.55
C MET A 173 -1.28 17.06 -2.60
N LEU A 174 -0.88 15.90 -3.11
CA LEU A 174 -0.58 14.74 -2.28
C LEU A 174 0.66 14.97 -1.41
N THR A 175 1.72 15.55 -1.99
CA THR A 175 2.92 15.96 -1.24
C THR A 175 2.55 16.92 -0.13
N ASP A 176 1.83 18.01 -0.44
CA ASP A 176 1.41 19.00 0.55
C ASP A 176 0.56 18.38 1.66
N THR A 177 -0.42 17.54 1.31
CA THR A 177 -1.26 16.83 2.31
C THR A 177 -0.42 15.91 3.19
N CYS A 178 0.50 15.15 2.59
CA CYS A 178 1.36 14.22 3.31
C CYS A 178 2.35 14.96 4.23
N GLU A 179 2.93 16.06 3.78
CA GLU A 179 3.90 16.86 4.54
C GLU A 179 3.23 17.61 5.70
N THR A 180 2.05 18.21 5.47
CA THR A 180 1.31 18.99 6.47
C THR A 180 0.65 18.14 7.56
N THR A 181 0.24 16.91 7.24
CA THR A 181 -0.33 15.99 8.24
C THR A 181 0.74 15.43 9.18
N THR A 182 0.35 15.21 10.44
CA THR A 182 1.30 14.76 11.47
C THR A 182 1.61 13.27 11.41
N ASP A 183 0.69 12.49 10.85
CA ASP A 183 0.74 11.03 10.81
C ASP A 183 0.28 10.52 9.44
N ILE A 184 0.67 9.28 9.11
CA ILE A 184 0.20 8.56 7.92
C ILE A 184 -0.38 7.22 8.37
N ALA A 185 -1.50 6.80 7.77
CA ALA A 185 -2.07 5.49 7.99
C ALA A 185 -2.27 4.74 6.67
N PHE A 186 -1.68 3.55 6.55
CA PHE A 186 -1.77 2.69 5.39
C PHE A 186 -2.72 1.53 5.62
N LYS A 187 -3.64 1.29 4.69
CA LYS A 187 -4.40 0.04 4.62
C LYS A 187 -3.70 -0.96 3.71
N LEU A 188 -3.07 -1.99 4.30
CA LEU A 188 -2.28 -2.99 3.59
C LEU A 188 -2.97 -4.36 3.64
N ILE A 189 -3.61 -4.74 2.53
CA ILE A 189 -4.33 -6.02 2.39
C ILE A 189 -3.72 -7.03 1.40
N ARG A 190 -2.52 -6.71 0.89
CA ARG A 190 -1.80 -7.46 -0.16
C ARG A 190 -0.42 -7.94 0.29
N ILE A 191 -0.11 -7.74 1.57
CA ILE A 191 1.08 -8.28 2.20
C ILE A 191 0.67 -9.56 2.92
N ARG A 192 1.42 -10.64 2.69
CA ARG A 192 1.12 -11.96 3.28
C ARG A 192 1.75 -12.11 4.66
N ASP A 193 2.87 -11.47 4.90
CA ASP A 193 3.67 -11.62 6.11
C ASP A 193 3.99 -10.24 6.70
N ILE A 194 3.80 -10.06 8.00
CA ILE A 194 4.16 -8.85 8.73
C ILE A 194 5.68 -8.60 8.67
N GLU A 195 6.51 -9.62 8.50
CA GLU A 195 7.96 -9.43 8.25
C GLU A 195 8.23 -8.55 7.01
N PHE A 196 7.29 -8.48 6.05
CA PHE A 196 7.42 -7.57 4.91
C PHE A 196 7.63 -6.12 5.33
N ILE A 197 6.96 -5.63 6.38
CA ILE A 197 7.09 -4.24 6.84
C ILE A 197 8.25 -4.01 7.82
N LYS A 198 9.04 -5.05 8.14
CA LYS A 198 10.14 -4.94 9.10
C LYS A 198 11.17 -3.84 8.76
N PRO A 199 11.62 -3.66 7.49
CA PRO A 199 12.48 -2.55 7.11
C PRO A 199 11.91 -1.18 7.51
N LEU A 200 10.62 -0.99 7.27
CA LEU A 200 9.92 0.26 7.57
C LEU A 200 9.75 0.44 9.08
N VAL A 201 9.46 -0.63 9.82
CA VAL A 201 9.30 -0.54 11.28
C VAL A 201 10.63 -0.26 11.98
N LEU A 202 11.75 -0.76 11.45
CA LEU A 202 13.09 -0.48 11.96
C LEU A 202 13.61 0.91 11.57
N ASN A 203 12.98 1.58 10.60
CA ASN A 203 13.37 2.92 10.17
C ASN A 203 13.28 3.92 11.34
N GLN A 204 14.41 4.52 11.68
CA GLN A 204 14.51 5.43 12.81
C GLN A 204 13.91 6.81 12.54
N THR A 205 13.67 7.19 11.27
CA THR A 205 13.09 8.49 10.92
C THR A 205 11.59 8.60 11.24
N ILE A 206 10.92 7.46 11.46
CA ILE A 206 9.48 7.38 11.74
C ILE A 206 9.17 6.68 13.07
N ASP A 207 7.99 6.98 13.63
CA ASP A 207 7.39 6.23 14.74
C ASP A 207 6.37 5.24 14.18
N ALA A 208 6.84 4.03 13.84
CA ALA A 208 6.01 3.00 13.23
C ALA A 208 5.12 2.24 14.23
N LYS A 209 3.85 2.07 13.88
CA LYS A 209 2.86 1.25 14.60
C LYS A 209 2.18 0.28 13.64
N VAL A 210 1.98 -0.95 14.09
CA VAL A 210 1.35 -2.03 13.32
C VAL A 210 0.04 -2.40 13.98
N LEU A 211 -1.04 -2.34 13.23
CA LEU A 211 -2.35 -2.85 13.62
C LEU A 211 -2.63 -4.08 12.78
N TYR A 212 -2.65 -5.25 13.41
CA TYR A 212 -2.97 -6.49 12.71
C TYR A 212 -4.45 -6.84 12.93
N LEU A 213 -5.28 -6.62 11.91
CA LEU A 213 -6.70 -6.89 11.96
C LEU A 213 -7.00 -8.30 11.46
N VAL A 214 -7.62 -9.09 12.33
CA VAL A 214 -8.11 -10.43 12.02
C VAL A 214 -9.63 -10.48 12.12
N ARG A 215 -10.21 -11.41 11.36
CA ARG A 215 -11.64 -11.73 11.39
C ARG A 215 -11.77 -13.24 11.33
N ASP A 216 -12.84 -13.80 11.86
CA ASP A 216 -13.18 -15.21 11.67
C ASP A 216 -13.04 -15.59 10.17
N PRO A 217 -12.28 -16.65 9.84
CA PRO A 217 -12.07 -17.05 8.45
C PRO A 217 -13.37 -17.43 7.76
N ARG A 218 -14.36 -17.99 8.47
CA ARG A 218 -15.68 -18.31 7.91
C ARG A 218 -16.43 -17.04 7.49
N GLY A 219 -16.40 -16.01 8.33
CA GLY A 219 -16.99 -14.71 8.02
C GLY A 219 -16.28 -14.00 6.86
N THR A 220 -14.95 -14.13 6.80
CA THR A 220 -14.14 -13.61 5.71
C THR A 220 -14.49 -14.30 4.39
N MET A 221 -14.53 -15.63 4.36
CA MET A 221 -14.82 -16.43 3.16
C MET A 221 -16.24 -16.23 2.65
N ASN A 222 -17.26 -16.28 3.52
CA ASN A 222 -18.64 -15.98 3.13
C ASN A 222 -18.76 -14.58 2.50
N SER A 223 -17.99 -13.60 2.96
CA SER A 223 -17.96 -12.28 2.34
C SER A 223 -17.22 -12.25 1.00
N ARG A 224 -16.22 -13.10 0.77
CA ARG A 224 -15.49 -13.18 -0.51
C ARG A 224 -16.32 -13.88 -1.58
N ASP A 225 -17.05 -14.93 -1.21
CA ASP A 225 -17.95 -15.66 -2.11
C ASP A 225 -19.00 -14.72 -2.73
N ARG A 226 -19.52 -13.77 -1.94
CA ARG A 226 -20.47 -12.74 -2.40
C ARG A 226 -19.80 -11.50 -3.00
N GLY A 227 -18.57 -11.20 -2.59
CA GLY A 227 -17.88 -9.92 -2.80
C GLY A 227 -16.83 -9.91 -3.91
N GLY A 228 -16.83 -10.93 -4.77
CA GLY A 228 -15.98 -11.04 -5.95
C GLY A 228 -14.55 -11.52 -5.67
N LYS A 229 -13.82 -11.76 -6.77
CA LYS A 229 -12.51 -12.43 -6.80
C LYS A 229 -11.47 -11.82 -5.86
N ASN A 230 -10.67 -12.67 -5.22
CA ASN A 230 -9.47 -12.25 -4.50
C ASN A 230 -8.28 -12.17 -5.47
N PHE A 231 -8.10 -11.00 -6.09
CA PHE A 231 -7.04 -10.78 -7.07
C PHE A 231 -5.63 -10.96 -6.50
N ASP A 232 -5.42 -10.75 -5.19
CA ASP A 232 -4.12 -11.00 -4.59
C ASP A 232 -3.77 -12.49 -4.54
N LEU A 233 -4.75 -13.34 -4.19
CA LEU A 233 -4.59 -14.79 -4.26
C LEU A 233 -4.32 -15.24 -5.70
N ILE A 234 -5.12 -14.77 -6.66
CA ILE A 234 -4.96 -15.11 -8.08
C ILE A 234 -3.56 -14.70 -8.57
N ARG A 235 -3.08 -13.52 -8.16
CA ARG A 235 -1.72 -13.07 -8.46
C ARG A 235 -0.67 -14.04 -7.94
N ARG A 236 -0.77 -14.46 -6.67
CA ARG A 236 0.25 -15.28 -6.00
C ARG A 236 0.23 -16.75 -6.43
N MET A 237 -0.95 -17.33 -6.57
CA MET A 237 -1.12 -18.77 -6.74
C MET A 237 -1.60 -19.18 -8.13
N LYS A 238 -2.07 -18.24 -8.97
CA LYS A 238 -2.75 -18.50 -10.25
C LYS A 238 -3.94 -19.47 -10.14
N ASN A 239 -4.39 -19.75 -8.92
CA ASN A 239 -5.44 -20.70 -8.60
C ASN A 239 -6.21 -20.19 -7.37
N ALA A 240 -7.53 -20.07 -7.50
CA ALA A 240 -8.39 -19.60 -6.41
C ALA A 240 -8.84 -20.73 -5.46
N SER A 241 -8.55 -21.99 -5.79
CA SER A 241 -9.05 -23.16 -5.05
C SER A 241 -8.44 -23.31 -3.65
N PHE A 242 -7.28 -22.69 -3.40
CA PHE A 242 -6.57 -22.75 -2.11
C PHE A 242 -6.84 -21.53 -1.23
N GLU A 243 -7.96 -20.85 -1.43
CA GLU A 243 -8.21 -19.58 -0.75
C GLU A 243 -8.40 -19.72 0.77
N VAL A 244 -9.01 -20.82 1.20
CA VAL A 244 -9.24 -21.09 2.62
C VAL A 244 -7.92 -21.40 3.32
N GLU A 245 -7.12 -22.29 2.74
CA GLU A 245 -5.80 -22.67 3.23
C GLU A 245 -4.88 -21.45 3.25
N ASP A 246 -4.83 -20.68 2.16
CA ASP A 246 -4.02 -19.47 2.10
C ASP A 246 -4.39 -18.44 3.16
N LEU A 247 -5.70 -18.24 3.40
CA LEU A 247 -6.18 -17.35 4.45
C LEU A 247 -5.75 -17.84 5.83
N CYS A 248 -6.00 -19.13 6.13
CA CYS A 248 -5.69 -19.72 7.43
C CYS A 248 -4.18 -19.72 7.70
N ASP A 249 -3.36 -20.14 6.74
CA ASP A 249 -1.90 -20.14 6.84
C ASP A 249 -1.36 -18.73 7.07
N THR A 250 -1.90 -17.75 6.34
CA THR A 250 -1.54 -16.34 6.48
C THR A 250 -1.91 -15.83 7.86
N MET A 251 -3.10 -16.15 8.36
CA MET A 251 -3.55 -15.75 9.69
C MET A 251 -2.68 -16.39 10.78
N GLU A 252 -2.50 -17.70 10.74
CA GLU A 252 -1.70 -18.44 11.72
C GLU A 252 -0.27 -17.91 11.78
N LYS A 253 0.38 -17.75 10.62
CA LYS A 253 1.74 -17.23 10.54
C LYS A 253 1.87 -15.86 11.20
N ASN A 254 0.99 -14.92 10.86
CA ASN A 254 1.05 -13.56 11.42
C ASN A 254 0.64 -13.49 12.90
N LEU A 255 -0.29 -14.35 13.33
CA LEU A 255 -0.67 -14.45 14.74
C LEU A 255 0.46 -15.00 15.61
N LYS A 256 1.31 -15.90 15.09
CA LYS A 256 2.50 -16.38 15.81
C LYS A 256 3.46 -15.25 16.19
N HIS A 257 3.66 -14.27 15.30
CA HIS A 257 4.44 -13.05 15.59
C HIS A 257 3.84 -12.17 16.68
N TYR A 258 2.55 -12.37 17.03
CA TYR A 258 1.89 -11.58 18.07
C TYR A 258 1.73 -12.35 19.39
N TRP A 259 1.35 -13.62 19.36
CA TRP A 259 1.00 -14.38 20.57
C TRP A 259 2.09 -15.34 21.09
N MET A 260 2.98 -15.85 20.24
CA MET A 260 3.96 -16.85 20.64
C MET A 260 5.33 -16.23 20.90
N ASP A 261 5.90 -15.57 19.90
CA ASP A 261 7.21 -14.95 19.97
C ASP A 261 7.15 -13.62 19.25
N THR A 262 6.87 -12.55 19.99
CA THR A 262 6.88 -11.20 19.43
C THR A 262 8.33 -10.77 19.20
N PRO A 263 8.77 -10.58 17.95
CA PRO A 263 10.14 -10.19 17.67
C PRO A 263 10.49 -8.86 18.35
N THR A 264 11.74 -8.69 18.75
CA THR A 264 12.25 -7.48 19.43
C THR A 264 11.90 -6.20 18.67
N TRP A 265 12.01 -6.22 17.34
CA TRP A 265 11.70 -5.09 16.46
C TRP A 265 10.22 -4.68 16.47
N LEU A 266 9.32 -5.58 16.88
CA LEU A 266 7.87 -5.41 16.84
C LEU A 266 7.26 -5.20 18.24
N LYS A 267 8.00 -5.53 19.30
CA LYS A 267 7.57 -5.40 20.70
C LYS A 267 7.19 -3.96 21.03
N GLY A 268 5.97 -3.76 21.54
CA GLY A 268 5.40 -2.43 21.82
C GLY A 268 5.02 -1.60 20.57
N ARG A 269 5.21 -2.15 19.38
CA ARG A 269 4.86 -1.53 18.08
C ARG A 269 3.69 -2.22 17.39
N ILE A 270 3.27 -3.40 17.82
CA ILE A 270 2.09 -4.11 17.29
C ILE A 270 0.92 -4.18 18.27
N LYS A 271 -0.31 -4.08 17.74
CA LYS A 271 -1.56 -4.48 18.42
C LYS A 271 -2.40 -5.32 17.45
N MET A 272 -2.81 -6.51 17.90
CA MET A 272 -3.79 -7.31 17.18
C MET A 272 -5.20 -6.85 17.55
N ILE A 273 -6.07 -6.81 16.55
CA ILE A 273 -7.46 -6.38 16.69
C ILE A 273 -8.34 -7.43 16.01
N ARG A 274 -9.44 -7.82 16.67
CA ARG A 274 -10.47 -8.66 16.08
C ARG A 274 -11.59 -7.80 15.52
N TYR A 275 -12.01 -8.09 14.29
CA TYR A 275 -13.12 -7.40 13.65
C TYR A 275 -14.40 -7.48 14.47
N GLU A 276 -14.69 -8.65 15.05
CA GLU A 276 -15.90 -8.90 15.83
C GLU A 276 -15.97 -7.94 17.02
N ASP A 277 -14.85 -7.75 17.73
CA ASP A 277 -14.79 -6.88 18.91
C ASP A 277 -15.00 -5.40 18.53
N VAL A 278 -14.39 -4.94 17.44
CA VAL A 278 -14.58 -3.56 16.94
C VAL A 278 -15.98 -3.36 16.39
N SER A 279 -16.59 -4.38 15.78
CA SER A 279 -17.96 -4.28 15.25
C SER A 279 -19.00 -4.17 16.37
N LEU A 280 -18.78 -4.87 17.49
CA LEU A 280 -19.69 -4.86 18.64
C LEU A 280 -19.51 -3.64 19.54
N ASN A 281 -18.28 -3.14 19.70
CA ASN A 281 -17.99 -1.95 20.50
C ASN A 281 -17.07 -0.97 19.76
N PRO A 282 -17.54 -0.32 18.69
CA PRO A 282 -16.72 0.54 17.84
C PRO A 282 -16.12 1.73 18.58
N ILE A 283 -16.85 2.29 19.54
CA ILE A 283 -16.43 3.52 20.21
C ILE A 283 -15.26 3.25 21.16
N ASP A 284 -15.35 2.23 22.01
CA ASP A 284 -14.27 1.97 22.98
C ASP A 284 -13.07 1.30 22.32
N LEU A 285 -13.26 0.38 21.38
CA LEU A 285 -12.14 -0.17 20.61
C LEU A 285 -11.48 0.91 19.76
N GLY A 286 -12.23 1.87 19.22
CA GLY A 286 -11.68 3.07 18.58
C GLY A 286 -10.78 3.87 19.54
N LYS A 287 -11.23 4.13 20.77
CA LYS A 287 -10.41 4.79 21.81
C LYS A 287 -9.14 4.01 22.11
N GLU A 288 -9.22 2.69 22.26
CA GLU A 288 -8.06 1.83 22.52
C GLU A 288 -7.05 1.86 21.37
N ILE A 289 -7.52 1.82 20.12
CA ILE A 289 -6.66 1.94 18.93
C ILE A 289 -5.91 3.26 18.97
N PHE A 290 -6.61 4.37 19.24
CA PHE A 290 -6.02 5.70 19.33
C PHE A 290 -5.04 5.83 20.49
N GLN A 291 -5.35 5.24 21.65
CA GLN A 291 -4.44 5.18 22.79
C GLN A 291 -3.15 4.43 22.44
N PHE A 292 -3.26 3.27 21.77
CA PHE A 292 -2.11 2.48 21.35
C PHE A 292 -1.19 3.24 20.38
N ILE A 293 -1.77 3.96 19.43
CA ILE A 293 -0.99 4.81 18.51
C ILE A 293 -0.58 6.14 19.18
N GLY A 294 -0.94 6.42 20.43
CA GLY A 294 -0.55 7.65 21.13
C GLY A 294 -1.17 8.91 20.53
N ARG A 295 -2.45 8.83 20.14
CA ARG A 295 -3.24 9.94 19.61
C ARG A 295 -4.57 10.06 20.35
N ARG A 296 -5.17 11.24 20.29
CA ARG A 296 -6.49 11.48 20.92
C ARG A 296 -7.58 11.00 19.97
N PHE A 297 -8.50 10.18 20.47
CA PHE A 297 -9.71 9.84 19.73
C PHE A 297 -10.64 11.06 19.62
N ARG A 298 -11.04 11.43 18.40
CA ARG A 298 -11.90 12.62 18.13
C ARG A 298 -13.35 12.21 17.86
N SER A 299 -14.30 13.02 18.34
CA SER A 299 -15.74 12.76 18.20
C SER A 299 -16.25 12.70 16.76
N GLY A 300 -15.58 13.39 15.82
CA GLY A 300 -15.86 13.29 14.38
C GLY A 300 -15.70 11.89 13.81
N SER A 301 -14.82 11.07 14.38
CA SER A 301 -14.62 9.67 14.00
C SER A 301 -15.79 8.75 14.39
N HIS A 302 -16.71 9.19 15.27
CA HIS A 302 -17.77 8.32 15.82
C HIS A 302 -19.08 8.37 15.01
N LYS A 303 -19.45 9.56 14.51
CA LYS A 303 -20.78 9.80 13.91
C LYS A 303 -21.06 8.99 12.64
N MET A 304 -20.03 8.49 11.97
CA MET A 304 -20.16 7.79 10.68
C MET A 304 -19.61 6.35 10.70
N VAL A 305 -18.74 5.97 11.64
CA VAL A 305 -18.36 4.54 11.84
C VAL A 305 -19.60 3.70 12.17
N ILE A 306 -20.52 4.26 12.96
CA ILE A 306 -21.83 3.67 13.25
C ILE A 306 -22.70 3.62 11.97
N PHE A 307 -22.66 4.65 11.12
CA PHE A 307 -23.47 4.75 9.89
C PHE A 307 -22.97 3.87 8.73
N GLU A 308 -21.65 3.64 8.63
CA GLU A 308 -21.08 2.70 7.64
C GLU A 308 -21.27 1.24 8.05
N HIS A 309 -21.30 0.95 9.36
CA HIS A 309 -21.66 -0.37 9.87
C HIS A 309 -23.11 -0.75 9.54
N SER A 310 -24.05 0.21 9.63
CA SER A 310 -25.47 -0.02 9.36
C SER A 310 -25.84 -0.12 7.86
N LYS A 311 -24.90 0.07 6.93
CA LYS A 311 -25.15 -0.02 5.47
C LYS A 311 -24.95 -1.41 4.87
N SER A 312 -24.45 -2.39 5.65
CA SER A 312 -24.23 -3.76 5.17
C SER A 312 -25.40 -4.72 5.38
N ASP A 313 -26.52 -4.24 5.94
CA ASP A 313 -27.66 -5.07 6.35
C ASP A 313 -28.92 -4.89 5.49
N ASP A 314 -28.84 -4.19 4.35
CA ASP A 314 -29.92 -4.09 3.34
C ASP A 314 -29.51 -4.72 1.99
#